data_AF-A0A1V1HYN5-F1
#
_entry.id   AF-A0A1V1HYN5-F1
#
_cell.length_a   1.000
_cell.length_b   1.000
_cell.length_c   1.000
_cell.angle_alpha   90.00
_cell.angle_beta   90.00
_cell.angle_gamma   90.00
#
_symmetry.space_group_name_H-M   'P 1'
#
loop_
_entity.id
_entity.type
_entity.pdbx_description
1 polymer ?
#
loop_
_entity_poly.entity_id
_entity_poly.type
_entity_poly.pdbx_seq_one_letter_code
_entity_poly.pdbx_strand_id
1 'polypeptide(L)'
;MKNVFKATEELFFDILIIALVSFLYFNYISMSEFTLLLGLIFSFIYFGINFYIGYKYKLKFVESLIVGIIGSGMGIFFIFFSLYAEFILKMPNFATWIAIPYFIPTMSIVKLFSININYLYAPALMIINIILVVIGSITKNIMNK
;
A
#
# COMPACT_ATOMS: atom_id res chain seq x y z
N MET A 1 22.20 0.84 -6.85
CA MET A 1 21.40 1.86 -7.59
C MET A 1 20.57 1.26 -8.72
N LYS A 2 21.12 0.64 -9.78
CA LYS A 2 20.30 0.11 -10.90
C LYS A 2 19.17 -0.85 -10.47
N ASN A 3 19.46 -1.78 -9.55
CA ASN A 3 18.46 -2.69 -8.99
C ASN A 3 17.42 -1.97 -8.12
N VAL A 4 17.83 -0.92 -7.40
CA VAL A 4 16.93 -0.09 -6.56
C VAL A 4 15.94 0.65 -7.44
N PHE A 5 16.39 1.30 -8.51
CA PHE A 5 15.51 1.99 -9.45
C PHE A 5 14.50 1.04 -10.09
N LYS A 6 14.96 -0.12 -10.58
CA LYS A 6 14.08 -1.11 -11.20
C LYS A 6 13.05 -1.68 -10.21
N ALA A 7 13.49 -2.04 -9.00
CA ALA A 7 12.60 -2.53 -7.95
C ALA A 7 11.56 -1.48 -7.54
N THR A 8 11.97 -0.22 -7.47
CA THR A 8 11.11 0.91 -7.13
C THR A 8 10.05 1.17 -8.19
N GLU A 9 10.47 1.22 -9.46
CA GLU A 9 9.58 1.43 -10.59
C GLU A 9 8.53 0.32 -10.67
N GLU A 10 8.96 -0.94 -10.61
CA GLU A 10 8.07 -2.10 -10.61
C GLU A 10 7.08 -2.04 -9.44
N LEU A 11 7.57 -1.82 -8.21
CA LEU A 11 6.72 -1.72 -7.02
C LEU A 11 5.69 -0.59 -7.11
N PHE A 12 6.10 0.59 -7.57
CA PHE A 12 5.22 1.75 -7.70
C PHE A 12 4.08 1.47 -8.70
N PHE A 13 4.40 0.95 -9.89
CA PHE A 13 3.39 0.66 -10.90
C PHE A 13 2.47 -0.50 -10.50
N ASP A 14 3.00 -1.55 -9.87
CA ASP A 14 2.19 -2.66 -9.38
C ASP A 14 1.18 -2.19 -8.33
N ILE A 15 1.62 -1.39 -7.36
CA ILE A 15 0.76 -0.78 -6.34
C ILE A 15 -0.32 0.09 -6.98
N LEU A 16 0.07 0.93 -7.96
CA LEU A 16 -0.87 1.80 -8.67
C LEU A 16 -1.95 0.99 -9.39
N ILE A 17 -1.56 -0.06 -10.12
CA ILE A 17 -2.49 -0.94 -10.84
C ILE A 17 -3.46 -1.60 -9.86
N ILE A 18 -2.95 -2.15 -8.75
CA ILE A 18 -3.80 -2.80 -7.75
C ILE A 18 -4.78 -1.80 -7.13
N ALA A 19 -4.32 -0.60 -6.81
CA ALA A 19 -5.18 0.45 -6.27
C ALA A 19 -6.28 0.87 -7.26
N LEU A 20 -5.95 1.04 -8.54
CA LEU A 20 -6.92 1.37 -9.59
C LEU A 20 -7.96 0.25 -9.78
N VAL A 21 -7.51 -1.01 -9.88
CA VAL A 21 -8.41 -2.16 -10.02
C VAL A 21 -9.31 -2.30 -8.79
N SER A 22 -8.73 -2.14 -7.60
CA SER A 22 -9.49 -2.18 -6.33
C SER A 22 -10.50 -1.04 -6.25
N PHE A 23 -10.14 0.17 -6.70
CA PHE A 23 -11.03 1.31 -6.75
C PHE A 23 -12.24 1.07 -7.65
N LEU A 24 -12.03 0.53 -8.86
CA LEU A 24 -13.13 0.15 -9.74
C LEU A 24 -13.99 -0.93 -9.09
N TYR A 25 -13.35 -1.97 -8.55
CA TYR A 25 -14.04 -3.09 -7.91
C TYR A 25 -14.98 -2.64 -6.79
N PHE A 26 -14.47 -1.84 -5.85
CA PHE A 26 -15.21 -1.45 -4.66
C PHE A 26 -16.23 -0.32 -4.88
N ASN A 27 -16.11 0.46 -5.96
CA ASN A 27 -17.09 1.50 -6.29
C ASN A 27 -18.26 0.99 -7.14
N TYR A 28 -18.05 0.00 -8.01
CA TYR A 28 -19.09 -0.47 -8.93
C TYR A 28 -19.83 -1.72 -8.45
N ILE A 29 -19.30 -2.45 -7.47
CA ILE A 29 -19.89 -3.72 -7.01
C ILE A 29 -20.39 -3.58 -5.57
N SER A 30 -21.67 -3.93 -5.37
CA SER A 30 -22.28 -3.95 -4.03
C SER A 30 -21.61 -4.96 -3.11
N MET A 31 -21.52 -4.61 -1.82
CA MET A 31 -20.84 -5.42 -0.81
C MET A 31 -21.67 -6.64 -0.38
N SER A 32 -21.31 -7.79 -0.91
CA SER A 32 -21.74 -9.12 -0.44
C SER A 32 -20.56 -9.90 0.16
N GLU A 33 -20.82 -11.03 0.81
CA GLU A 33 -19.78 -11.93 1.35
C GLU A 33 -18.77 -12.36 0.27
N PHE A 34 -19.25 -12.64 -0.95
CA PHE A 34 -18.40 -12.97 -2.09
C PHE A 34 -17.46 -11.81 -2.44
N THR A 35 -17.94 -10.57 -2.38
CA THR A 35 -17.10 -9.42 -2.67
C THR A 35 -16.08 -9.10 -1.58
N LEU A 36 -16.39 -9.45 -0.33
CA LEU A 36 -15.42 -9.36 0.77
C LEU A 36 -14.27 -10.35 0.54
N LEU A 37 -14.57 -11.58 0.10
CA LEU A 37 -13.54 -12.58 -0.22
C LEU A 37 -12.60 -12.10 -1.33
N LEU A 38 -13.15 -11.60 -2.44
CA LEU A 38 -12.36 -11.01 -3.52
C LEU A 38 -11.56 -9.79 -3.04
N GLY A 39 -12.17 -8.96 -2.18
CA GLY A 39 -11.48 -7.86 -1.53
C GLY A 39 -10.30 -8.30 -0.67
N LEU A 40 -10.39 -9.44 0.01
CA LEU A 40 -9.27 -10.01 0.78
C LEU A 40 -8.15 -10.46 -0.17
N ILE A 41 -8.48 -11.05 -1.31
CA ILE A 41 -7.50 -11.41 -2.35
C ILE A 41 -6.73 -10.17 -2.82
N PHE A 42 -7.42 -9.05 -3.10
CA PHE A 42 -6.74 -7.80 -3.45
C PHE A 42 -5.80 -7.33 -2.35
N SER A 43 -6.22 -7.40 -1.08
CA SER A 43 -5.36 -7.02 0.03
C SER A 43 -4.14 -7.93 0.18
N PHE A 44 -4.29 -9.24 -0.04
CA PHE A 44 -3.19 -10.20 -0.01
C PHE A 44 -2.20 -9.94 -1.15
N ILE A 45 -2.68 -9.66 -2.36
CA ILE A 45 -1.82 -9.31 -3.50
C ILE A 45 -1.08 -7.99 -3.22
N TYR A 46 -1.79 -6.98 -2.70
CA TYR A 46 -1.23 -5.68 -2.34
C TYR A 46 -0.05 -5.81 -1.37
N PHE A 47 -0.21 -6.55 -0.26
CA PHE A 47 0.88 -6.79 0.68
C PHE A 47 1.94 -7.76 0.11
N GLY A 48 1.50 -8.78 -0.62
CA GLY A 48 2.35 -9.81 -1.21
C GLY A 48 3.37 -9.23 -2.18
N ILE A 49 3.00 -8.24 -3.00
CA ILE A 49 3.92 -7.58 -3.93
C ILE A 49 5.01 -6.81 -3.20
N ASN A 50 4.69 -6.09 -2.12
CA ASN A 50 5.68 -5.39 -1.31
C ASN A 50 6.75 -6.38 -0.79
N PHE A 51 6.32 -7.51 -0.23
CA PHE A 51 7.22 -8.57 0.19
C PHE A 51 8.02 -9.16 -0.99
N TYR A 52 7.34 -9.48 -2.08
CA TYR A 52 7.93 -10.13 -3.26
C TYR A 52 9.03 -9.29 -3.90
N ILE A 53 8.84 -7.97 -4.04
CA ILE A 53 9.87 -7.08 -4.60
C ILE A 53 11.14 -7.10 -3.75
N GLY A 54 10.99 -7.01 -2.43
CA GLY A 54 12.11 -7.16 -1.50
C GLY A 54 12.86 -8.48 -1.70
N TYR A 55 12.11 -9.57 -1.81
CA TYR A 55 12.64 -10.92 -2.02
C TYR A 55 13.33 -11.10 -3.38
N LYS A 56 12.73 -10.61 -4.46
CA LYS A 56 13.20 -10.78 -5.85
C LYS A 56 14.54 -10.08 -6.09
N TYR A 57 14.70 -8.87 -5.57
CA TYR A 57 15.84 -8.01 -5.90
C TYR A 57 17.04 -8.12 -4.93
N LYS A 58 16.92 -8.92 -3.85
CA LYS A 58 17.99 -9.18 -2.88
C LYS A 58 18.67 -7.88 -2.40
N LEU A 59 17.85 -6.92 -1.97
CA LEU A 59 18.27 -5.56 -1.62
C LEU A 59 19.05 -5.54 -0.29
N LYS A 60 20.03 -4.66 -0.13
CA LYS A 60 20.56 -4.37 1.22
C LYS A 60 19.50 -3.70 2.08
N PHE A 61 19.67 -3.71 3.41
CA PHE A 61 18.72 -3.08 4.34
C PHE A 61 18.36 -1.64 3.97
N VAL A 62 19.36 -0.79 3.72
CA VAL A 62 19.15 0.61 3.30
C VAL A 62 18.44 0.70 1.95
N GLU A 63 18.77 -0.18 1.00
CA GLU A 63 18.13 -0.24 -0.30
C GLU A 63 16.66 -0.66 -0.20
N SER A 64 16.32 -1.62 0.67
CA SER A 64 14.93 -2.02 0.91
C SER A 64 14.09 -0.91 1.54
N LEU A 65 14.68 -0.10 2.44
CA LEU A 65 13.99 1.07 2.98
C LEU A 65 13.70 2.10 1.88
N ILE A 66 14.68 2.40 1.04
CA ILE A 66 14.50 3.33 -0.09
C ILE A 66 13.40 2.84 -1.03
N VAL A 67 13.44 1.56 -1.43
CA VAL A 67 12.43 0.96 -2.31
C VAL A 67 11.04 1.01 -1.67
N GLY A 68 10.91 0.66 -0.38
CA GLY A 68 9.63 0.72 0.32
C GLY A 68 9.06 2.13 0.42
N ILE A 69 9.89 3.13 0.71
CA ILE A 69 9.48 4.54 0.80
C ILE A 69 9.01 5.04 -0.57
N ILE A 70 9.80 4.82 -1.63
CA ILE A 70 9.43 5.32 -2.96
C ILE A 70 8.28 4.52 -3.57
N GLY A 71 8.20 3.20 -3.31
CA GLY A 71 7.04 2.38 -3.67
C GLY A 71 5.74 2.85 -2.99
N SER A 72 5.86 3.43 -1.80
CA SER A 72 4.76 4.12 -1.12
C SER A 72 4.48 5.54 -1.65
N GLY A 73 5.08 5.94 -2.76
CA GLY A 73 5.00 7.30 -3.32
C GLY A 73 3.57 7.79 -3.56
N MET A 74 2.67 6.90 -3.98
CA MET A 74 1.25 7.23 -4.11
C MET A 74 0.61 7.61 -2.76
N GLY A 75 0.95 6.87 -1.70
CA GLY A 75 0.49 7.16 -0.34
C GLY A 75 1.04 8.49 0.18
N ILE A 76 2.33 8.73 -0.04
CA ILE A 76 2.98 10.02 0.29
C ILE A 76 2.26 11.18 -0.39
N PHE A 77 1.99 11.05 -1.69
CA PHE A 77 1.29 12.07 -2.46
C PHE A 77 -0.10 12.35 -1.88
N PHE A 78 -0.93 11.32 -1.66
CA PHE A 78 -2.28 11.52 -1.13
C PHE A 78 -2.31 12.02 0.32
N ILE A 79 -1.38 11.58 1.17
CA ILE A 79 -1.27 12.08 2.55
C ILE A 79 -0.98 13.57 2.57
N PHE A 80 -0.11 14.08 1.69
CA PHE A 80 0.20 15.51 1.63
C PHE A 80 -1.06 16.35 1.42
N PHE A 81 -1.91 15.98 0.46
CA PHE A 81 -3.19 16.66 0.22
C PHE A 81 -4.22 16.41 1.33
N SER A 82 -4.21 15.23 1.95
CA SER A 82 -5.10 14.91 3.06
C SER A 82 -4.80 15.77 4.28
N LEU A 83 -3.52 15.95 4.62
CA LEU A 83 -3.08 16.83 5.72
C LEU A 83 -3.44 18.30 5.43
N TYR A 84 -3.32 18.73 4.17
CA TYR A 84 -3.76 20.06 3.76
C TYR A 84 -5.28 20.25 3.95
N ALA A 85 -6.07 19.27 3.52
CA ALA A 85 -7.52 19.30 3.70
C ALA A 85 -7.94 19.30 5.18
N GLU A 86 -7.25 18.54 6.03
CA GLU A 86 -7.49 18.48 7.47
C GLU A 86 -7.15 19.81 8.16
N PHE A 87 -5.92 20.28 8.02
CA PHE A 87 -5.40 21.37 8.85
C PHE A 87 -5.63 22.77 8.28
N ILE A 88 -5.63 22.91 6.95
CA ILE A 88 -5.79 24.21 6.28
C ILE A 88 -7.25 24.46 5.90
N LEU A 89 -7.88 23.49 5.22
CA LEU A 89 -9.27 23.62 4.78
C LEU A 89 -10.28 23.28 5.88
N LYS A 90 -9.86 22.59 6.95
CA LYS A 90 -10.72 22.12 8.05
C LYS A 90 -11.86 21.21 7.56
N MET A 91 -11.55 20.34 6.59
CA MET A 91 -12.51 19.42 5.96
C MET A 91 -12.10 17.94 6.20
N PRO A 92 -12.37 17.37 7.38
CA PRO A 92 -11.86 16.06 7.77
C PRO A 92 -12.42 14.89 6.94
N ASN A 93 -13.68 14.99 6.50
CA ASN A 93 -14.28 14.01 5.60
C ASN A 93 -13.59 14.02 4.23
N PHE A 94 -13.21 15.21 3.75
CA PHE A 94 -12.50 15.35 2.49
C PHE A 94 -11.04 14.87 2.60
N ALA A 95 -10.38 15.13 3.73
CA ALA A 95 -9.06 14.58 4.03
C ALA A 95 -9.05 13.05 3.97
N THR A 96 -10.06 12.41 4.58
CA THR A 96 -10.19 10.95 4.53
C THR A 96 -10.47 10.47 3.11
N TRP A 97 -11.36 11.15 2.38
CA TRP A 97 -11.70 10.80 0.99
C TRP A 97 -10.49 10.84 0.04
N ILE A 98 -9.61 11.84 0.18
CA ILE A 98 -8.36 11.93 -0.60
C ILE A 98 -7.43 10.75 -0.34
N ALA A 99 -7.38 10.24 0.89
CA ALA A 99 -6.49 9.14 1.27
C ALA A 99 -7.02 7.75 0.83
N ILE A 100 -8.34 7.60 0.64
CA ILE A 100 -8.98 6.32 0.29
C ILE A 100 -8.34 5.59 -0.90
N PRO A 101 -8.04 6.24 -2.03
CA PRO A 101 -7.43 5.57 -3.18
C PRO A 101 -6.13 4.82 -2.85
N TYR A 102 -5.37 5.23 -1.84
CA TYR A 102 -4.15 4.51 -1.45
C TYR A 102 -4.42 3.20 -0.72
N PHE A 103 -5.45 3.16 0.12
CA PHE A 103 -5.73 2.02 0.98
C PHE A 103 -6.99 1.26 0.59
N ILE A 104 -7.62 1.61 -0.54
CA ILE A 104 -8.76 0.88 -1.05
C ILE A 104 -8.51 -0.62 -1.25
N PRO A 105 -7.30 -1.12 -1.62
CA PRO A 105 -7.05 -2.56 -1.70
C PRO A 105 -7.21 -3.29 -0.36
N THR A 106 -7.10 -2.58 0.78
CA THR A 106 -7.21 -3.17 2.12
C THR A 106 -8.57 -2.93 2.77
N MET A 107 -9.52 -2.34 2.04
CA MET A 107 -10.85 -1.99 2.56
C MET A 107 -11.63 -3.20 3.09
N SER A 108 -11.38 -4.39 2.52
CA SER A 108 -11.92 -5.67 2.99
C SER A 108 -11.48 -5.99 4.43
N ILE A 109 -10.19 -5.81 4.74
CA ILE A 109 -9.61 -6.00 6.08
C ILE A 109 -10.23 -5.00 7.04
N VAL A 110 -10.32 -3.73 6.64
CA VAL A 110 -10.91 -2.70 7.50
C VAL A 110 -12.33 -3.09 7.92
N LYS A 111 -13.15 -3.51 6.96
CA LYS A 111 -14.54 -3.92 7.24
C LYS A 111 -14.59 -5.13 8.18
N LEU A 112 -13.74 -6.14 7.93
CA LEU A 112 -13.74 -7.38 8.72
C LEU A 112 -13.34 -7.14 10.18
N PHE A 113 -12.39 -6.23 10.42
CA PHE A 113 -11.91 -5.89 11.77
C PHE A 113 -12.55 -4.61 12.34
N SER A 114 -13.53 -4.02 11.67
CA SER A 114 -14.18 -2.77 12.08
C SER A 114 -13.19 -1.64 12.42
N ILE A 115 -12.11 -1.52 11.63
CA ILE A 115 -11.08 -0.50 11.84
C ILE A 115 -11.66 0.88 11.51
N ASN A 116 -11.47 1.86 12.39
CA ASN A 116 -11.88 3.23 12.11
C ASN A 116 -10.95 3.85 11.06
N ILE A 117 -11.46 4.09 9.85
CA ILE A 117 -10.68 4.71 8.77
C ILE A 117 -10.71 6.23 8.92
N ASN A 118 -9.51 6.79 9.06
CA ASN A 118 -9.25 8.21 8.84
C ASN A 118 -8.00 8.36 7.96
N TYR A 119 -7.61 9.60 7.67
CA TYR A 119 -6.41 9.90 6.89
C TYR A 119 -5.11 9.32 7.50
N LEU A 120 -5.06 9.01 8.81
CA LEU A 120 -3.91 8.39 9.48
C LEU A 120 -3.74 6.90 9.16
N TYR A 121 -4.74 6.25 8.55
CA TYR A 121 -4.62 4.88 8.09
C TYR A 121 -3.61 4.73 6.94
N ALA A 122 -3.49 5.74 6.07
CA ALA A 122 -2.52 5.73 4.98
C ALA A 122 -1.05 5.67 5.48
N PRO A 123 -0.60 6.52 6.44
CA PRO A 123 0.72 6.39 7.05
C PRO A 123 0.97 5.02 7.68
N ALA A 124 -0.02 4.44 8.37
CA ALA A 124 0.13 3.12 8.98
C ALA A 124 0.38 2.04 7.93
N LEU A 125 -0.35 2.07 6.81
CA LEU A 125 -0.14 1.15 5.71
C LEU A 125 1.20 1.33 5.01
N MET A 126 1.68 2.57 4.85
CA MET A 126 3.02 2.81 4.31
C MET A 126 4.09 2.14 5.16
N ILE A 127 3.98 2.25 6.49
CA ILE A 127 4.93 1.60 7.41
C ILE A 127 4.91 0.08 7.22
N ILE A 128 3.71 -0.52 7.13
CA ILE A 128 3.55 -1.96 6.87
C ILE A 128 4.21 -2.35 5.55
N ASN A 129 3.95 -1.60 4.48
CA ASN A 129 4.50 -1.85 3.15
C ASN A 129 6.04 -1.78 3.14
N ILE A 130 6.62 -0.77 3.78
CA ILE A 130 8.07 -0.63 3.93
C ILE A 130 8.66 -1.83 4.68
N ILE A 131 8.03 -2.22 5.80
CA ILE A 131 8.46 -3.39 6.58
C ILE A 131 8.41 -4.66 5.73
N LEU A 132 7.36 -4.86 4.93
CA LEU A 132 7.23 -6.02 4.06
C LEU A 132 8.37 -6.12 3.04
N VAL A 133 8.75 -5.01 2.41
CA VAL A 133 9.90 -4.97 1.49
C VAL A 133 11.19 -5.36 2.22
N VAL A 134 11.41 -4.86 3.44
CA VAL A 134 12.58 -5.18 4.26
C VAL A 134 12.59 -6.67 4.62
N ILE A 135 11.47 -7.22 5.11
CA ILE A 135 11.36 -8.63 5.49
C ILE A 135 11.62 -9.52 4.27
N GLY A 136 10.99 -9.22 3.12
CA GLY A 136 11.19 -9.98 1.89
C GLY A 136 12.66 -10.10 1.51
N SER A 137 13.40 -9.01 1.61
CA SER A 137 14.84 -9.01 1.34
C SER A 137 15.64 -9.84 2.35
N ILE A 138 15.33 -9.71 3.64
CA ILE A 138 15.96 -10.51 4.72
C ILE A 138 15.72 -12.00 4.47
N THR A 139 14.49 -12.41 4.16
CA THR A 139 14.15 -13.81 3.87
C THR A 139 15.00 -14.37 2.73
N LYS A 140 15.18 -13.61 1.63
CA LYS A 140 16.02 -14.07 0.52
C LYS A 140 17.48 -14.23 0.92
N ASN A 141 17.99 -13.34 1.77
CA ASN A 141 19.36 -13.40 2.25
C ASN A 141 19.62 -14.58 3.19
N ILE A 142 18.61 -15.00 3.96
CA ILE A 142 18.68 -16.20 4.82
C ILE A 142 18.63 -17.47 3.97
N MET A 143 17.69 -17.57 3.01
CA MET A 143 17.52 -18.78 2.19
C MET A 143 18.68 -19.07 1.23
N ASN A 144 19.47 -18.06 0.89
CA ASN A 144 20.63 -18.19 0.01
C ASN A 144 21.95 -18.45 0.79
N LYS A 145 21.90 -18.58 2.12
CA LYS A 145 23.01 -19.07 2.95
C LYS A 145 22.88 -20.57 3.12
#